data_AF-A0A7C8ZRX3-F1
#
_entry.id   AF-A0A7C8ZRX3-F1
#
_cell.length_a   1.000
_cell.length_b   1.000
_cell.length_c   1.000
_cell.angle_alpha   90.00
_cell.angle_beta   90.00
_cell.angle_gamma   90.00
#
_symmetry.space_group_name_H-M   'P 1'
#
loop_
_entity.id
_entity.type
_entity.pdbx_description
1 polymer ?
#
loop_
_entity_poly.entity_id
_entity_poly.type
_entity_poly.pdbx_seq_one_letter_code
_entity_poly.pdbx_strand_id
1 'polypeptide(L)'
;LHKQFVFGGILTEAEFWATRKKLLHGDNHRSSHQRVGFKSAMISDIKPLADGRTNKVTFNLTPEIIHQIFAEKPAVHQAFLKYVPNKMSELDFWTKYCRAEYLHSTKNAVAAAAEAAEDEELAVFLKHDDILASEARRKIRRVDPTLDIEADEGDDYIHLPDHGIFRDGIKEVAESQSLYDQYKRNLLQDLNRHAAVVLEGRSIDVELGNTRTVAEALARSKQVELVNETSDANSNQERLTRISRMTEIEDLQAPHEPPIAPLCIKDPRDYFYSQQANALRTLGETATGTEPVIYHTSTREAYSCMRDSISDIKSVGINDSMVKPGIASKVLNTLTHSISSTKYNLGTSNRETVLDRMPNMTKEELLSHWTSIQELLKHFWSSYPITTPHLSGKVNKLKDAMANIYGKLQGIKESLQSDLRHQVSLLVQPMVQALDAAFAHYEADLQKRMSKSSNPNGRV
;
A
#
# COMPACT_ATOMS: atom_id res chain seq x y z
N LEU A 1 -15.02 -12.49 -15.95
CA LEU A 1 -14.20 -13.33 -15.03
C LEU A 1 -14.93 -13.69 -13.73
N HIS A 2 -15.18 -12.78 -12.77
CA HIS A 2 -15.86 -13.15 -11.49
C HIS A 2 -17.18 -13.89 -11.72
N LYS A 3 -18.07 -13.32 -12.56
CA LYS A 3 -19.35 -13.95 -12.90
C LYS A 3 -19.21 -15.31 -13.59
N GLN A 4 -18.13 -15.54 -14.31
CA GLN A 4 -17.92 -16.73 -15.12
C GLN A 4 -17.34 -17.88 -14.29
N PHE A 5 -16.47 -17.58 -13.32
CA PHE A 5 -15.78 -18.60 -12.53
C PHE A 5 -16.41 -18.86 -11.16
N VAL A 6 -16.92 -17.81 -10.49
CA VAL A 6 -17.50 -17.94 -9.15
C VAL A 6 -18.97 -18.38 -9.25
N PHE A 7 -19.81 -17.68 -10.02
CA PHE A 7 -21.19 -18.16 -10.25
C PHE A 7 -21.23 -19.43 -11.10
N GLY A 8 -20.21 -19.69 -11.92
CA GLY A 8 -20.05 -20.94 -12.67
C GLY A 8 -19.60 -22.13 -11.81
N GLY A 9 -19.33 -21.94 -10.52
CA GLY A 9 -18.96 -23.02 -9.59
C GLY A 9 -17.57 -23.63 -9.79
N ILE A 10 -16.73 -23.02 -10.64
CA ILE A 10 -15.38 -23.50 -10.96
C ILE A 10 -14.39 -23.15 -9.84
N LEU A 11 -14.53 -21.95 -9.28
CA LEU A 11 -13.71 -21.42 -8.17
C LEU A 11 -14.61 -20.94 -7.04
N THR A 12 -14.12 -21.03 -5.80
CA THR A 12 -14.77 -20.36 -4.67
C THR A 12 -14.43 -18.87 -4.62
N GLU A 13 -15.26 -18.08 -3.94
CA GLU A 13 -15.05 -16.64 -3.81
C GLU A 13 -13.73 -16.30 -3.11
N ALA A 14 -13.41 -17.03 -2.04
CA ALA A 14 -12.13 -16.89 -1.34
C ALA A 14 -10.92 -17.16 -2.26
N GLU A 15 -11.00 -18.20 -3.10
CA GLU A 15 -9.91 -18.55 -4.01
C GLU A 15 -9.74 -17.52 -5.13
N PHE A 16 -10.84 -16.98 -5.66
CA PHE A 16 -10.81 -15.95 -6.69
C PHE A 16 -10.17 -14.65 -6.20
N TRP A 17 -10.48 -14.23 -4.97
CA TRP A 17 -9.92 -13.01 -4.38
C TRP A 17 -8.50 -13.20 -3.86
N ALA A 18 -8.12 -14.40 -3.43
CA ALA A 18 -6.76 -14.69 -2.97
C ALA A 18 -5.68 -14.37 -4.03
N THR A 19 -5.94 -14.66 -5.31
CA THR A 19 -5.00 -14.38 -6.41
C THR A 19 -4.96 -12.90 -6.82
N ARG A 20 -5.89 -12.09 -6.30
CA ARG A 20 -6.08 -10.65 -6.58
C ARG A 20 -5.82 -9.78 -5.36
N LYS A 21 -5.34 -10.36 -4.25
CA LYS A 21 -5.00 -9.64 -3.01
C LYS A 21 -4.15 -8.39 -3.27
N LYS A 22 -3.17 -8.47 -4.19
CA LYS A 22 -2.31 -7.34 -4.59
C LYS A 22 -3.07 -6.15 -5.19
N LEU A 23 -4.15 -6.40 -5.92
CA LEU A 23 -4.99 -5.33 -6.50
C LEU A 23 -5.83 -4.66 -5.41
N LEU A 24 -6.32 -5.43 -4.44
CA LEU A 24 -7.08 -4.90 -3.30
C LEU A 24 -6.20 -4.15 -2.29
N HIS A 25 -4.94 -4.56 -2.11
CA HIS A 25 -4.02 -3.87 -1.19
C HIS A 25 -3.70 -2.44 -1.66
N GLY A 26 -3.73 -2.18 -2.97
CA GLY A 26 -3.57 -0.83 -3.51
C GLY A 26 -4.65 0.14 -3.06
N ASP A 27 -5.89 -0.33 -2.90
CA ASP A 27 -7.00 0.48 -2.40
C ASP A 27 -7.01 0.59 -0.86
N ASN A 28 -6.60 -0.44 -0.13
CA ASN A 28 -6.41 -0.33 1.33
C ASN A 28 -5.24 0.59 1.74
N HIS A 29 -4.21 0.74 0.90
CA HIS A 29 -3.19 1.78 1.14
C HIS A 29 -3.71 3.20 0.86
N ARG A 30 -4.84 3.34 0.16
CA ARG A 30 -5.53 4.62 -0.02
C ARG A 30 -6.49 4.93 1.13
N SER A 31 -6.96 3.95 1.90
CA SER A 31 -7.59 4.20 3.20
C SER A 31 -6.53 4.59 4.24
N SER A 32 -6.20 5.89 4.22
CA SER A 32 -5.82 6.74 5.36
C SER A 32 -4.99 6.11 6.48
N HIS A 33 -3.69 5.88 6.26
CA HIS A 33 -2.73 6.06 7.36
C HIS A 33 -2.73 7.51 7.89
N GLN A 34 -3.20 8.46 7.08
CA GLN A 34 -3.39 9.85 7.47
C GLN A 34 -4.78 10.04 8.10
N ARG A 35 -4.81 10.32 9.41
CA ARG A 35 -6.04 10.68 10.12
C ARG A 35 -6.71 11.88 9.43
N VAL A 36 -8.03 11.82 9.25
CA VAL A 36 -8.78 12.97 8.76
C VAL A 36 -8.73 14.07 9.83
N GLY A 37 -8.22 15.25 9.44
CA GLY A 37 -8.14 16.41 10.34
C GLY A 37 -9.51 17.01 10.65
N PHE A 38 -9.59 17.79 11.72
CA PHE A 38 -10.72 18.70 11.92
C PHE A 38 -10.68 19.86 10.91
N LYS A 39 -11.81 20.53 10.70
CA LYS A 39 -11.86 21.71 9.82
C LYS A 39 -11.06 22.85 10.48
N SER A 40 -10.41 23.68 9.66
CA SER A 40 -9.63 24.83 10.12
C SER A 40 -10.48 25.98 10.68
N ALA A 41 -11.80 25.95 10.52
CA ALA A 41 -12.69 26.97 11.07
C ALA A 41 -12.88 26.72 12.57
N MET A 42 -12.69 27.78 13.38
CA MET A 42 -12.91 27.69 14.81
C MET A 42 -14.40 27.64 15.14
N ILE A 43 -14.73 27.04 16.27
CA ILE A 43 -16.11 27.02 16.78
C ILE A 43 -16.63 28.45 17.02
N SER A 44 -15.74 29.38 17.42
CA SER A 44 -16.05 30.80 17.60
C SER A 44 -16.44 31.54 16.30
N ASP A 45 -16.07 31.00 15.13
CA ASP A 45 -16.44 31.57 13.82
C ASP A 45 -17.83 31.15 13.34
N ILE A 46 -18.46 30.19 14.02
CA ILE A 46 -19.83 29.76 13.76
C ILE A 46 -20.77 30.84 14.31
N LYS A 47 -20.98 31.89 13.51
CA LYS A 47 -21.83 33.01 13.89
C LYS A 47 -23.29 32.53 14.02
N PRO A 48 -24.00 32.94 15.10
CA PRO A 48 -25.43 32.75 15.19
C PRO A 48 -26.13 33.40 13.99
N LEU A 49 -27.03 32.66 13.32
CA LEU A 49 -27.88 33.26 12.31
C LEU A 49 -29.06 33.92 13.03
N ALA A 50 -29.00 35.25 13.17
CA ALA A 50 -30.09 36.05 13.73
C ALA A 50 -31.05 36.42 12.59
N ASP A 51 -32.25 35.83 12.60
CA ASP A 51 -33.32 36.27 11.72
C ASP A 51 -33.86 37.60 12.27
N GLY A 52 -33.54 38.74 11.63
CA GLY A 52 -33.90 40.07 12.11
C GLY A 52 -35.40 40.36 12.28
N ARG A 53 -36.26 39.38 11.98
CA ARG A 53 -37.72 39.43 12.09
C ARG A 53 -38.28 38.77 13.35
N THR A 54 -37.52 37.91 14.02
CA THR A 54 -37.90 37.30 15.30
C THR A 54 -36.69 37.33 16.24
N ASN A 55 -36.87 37.58 17.54
CA ASN A 55 -35.76 37.54 18.52
C ASN A 55 -35.20 36.12 18.76
N LYS A 56 -35.19 35.27 17.73
CA LYS A 56 -34.76 33.88 17.75
C LYS A 56 -33.39 33.76 17.09
N VAL A 57 -32.41 33.37 17.89
CA VAL A 57 -31.06 33.04 17.44
C VAL A 57 -31.04 31.55 17.06
N THR A 58 -30.62 31.21 15.83
CA THR A 58 -30.48 29.81 15.40
C THR A 58 -29.01 29.41 15.23
N PHE A 59 -28.66 28.22 15.71
CA PHE A 59 -27.36 27.58 15.55
C PHE A 59 -27.53 26.27 14.79
N ASN A 60 -26.74 26.05 13.74
CA ASN A 60 -26.76 24.81 12.97
C ASN A 60 -25.64 23.89 13.46
N LEU A 61 -25.99 22.97 14.36
CA LEU A 61 -25.06 21.98 14.90
C LEU A 61 -25.10 20.71 14.04
N THR A 62 -24.10 20.52 13.18
CA THR A 62 -23.91 19.23 12.49
C THR A 62 -23.15 18.25 13.40
N PRO A 63 -23.28 16.93 13.18
CA PRO A 63 -22.51 15.94 13.95
C PRO A 63 -21.00 16.19 13.92
N GLU A 64 -20.44 16.68 12.80
CA GLU A 64 -19.01 17.04 12.74
C GLU A 64 -18.66 18.20 13.66
N ILE A 65 -19.54 19.20 13.77
CA ILE A 65 -19.36 20.36 14.67
C ILE A 65 -19.43 19.89 16.12
N ILE A 66 -20.36 18.97 16.44
CA ILE A 66 -20.46 18.38 17.78
C ILE A 66 -19.17 17.63 18.16
N HIS A 67 -18.60 16.86 17.23
CA HIS A 67 -17.33 16.17 17.47
C HIS A 67 -16.19 17.17 17.70
N GLN A 68 -16.17 18.27 16.95
CA GLN A 68 -15.21 19.35 17.14
C GLN A 68 -15.40 20.02 18.52
N ILE A 69 -16.64 20.24 18.97
CA ILE A 69 -16.94 20.78 20.31
C ILE A 69 -16.40 19.86 21.40
N PHE A 70 -16.63 18.55 21.30
CA PHE A 70 -16.11 17.59 22.28
C PHE A 70 -14.59 17.50 22.30
N ALA A 71 -13.95 17.73 21.15
CA ALA A 71 -12.51 17.81 21.07
C ALA A 71 -12.00 19.11 21.68
N GLU A 72 -12.53 20.27 21.31
CA GLU A 72 -12.06 21.58 21.78
C GLU A 72 -12.35 21.82 23.28
N LYS A 73 -13.53 21.43 23.78
CA LYS A 73 -14.00 21.70 25.15
C LYS A 73 -14.30 20.41 25.94
N PRO A 74 -13.31 19.83 26.63
CA PRO A 74 -13.52 18.59 27.39
C PRO A 74 -14.54 18.72 28.53
N ALA A 75 -14.71 19.89 29.14
CA ALA A 75 -15.77 20.11 30.13
C ALA A 75 -17.18 19.87 29.55
N VAL A 76 -17.43 20.31 28.31
CA VAL A 76 -18.71 20.09 27.61
C VAL A 76 -18.93 18.60 27.33
N HIS A 77 -17.87 17.91 26.91
CA HIS A 77 -17.90 16.46 26.67
C HIS A 77 -18.22 15.66 27.95
N GLN A 78 -17.60 16.00 29.09
CA GLN A 78 -17.90 15.36 30.37
C GLN A 78 -19.32 15.69 30.87
N ALA A 79 -19.75 16.94 30.71
CA ALA A 79 -21.10 17.37 31.06
C ALA A 79 -22.16 16.64 30.23
N PHE A 80 -21.91 16.44 28.92
CA PHE A 80 -22.81 15.69 28.03
C PHE A 80 -23.00 14.25 28.51
N LEU A 81 -21.92 13.55 28.86
CA LEU A 81 -21.98 12.17 29.39
C LEU A 81 -22.68 12.08 30.75
N LYS A 82 -22.63 13.14 31.57
CA LYS A 82 -23.23 13.18 32.91
C LYS A 82 -24.72 13.56 32.89
N TYR A 83 -25.09 14.55 32.08
CA TYR A 83 -26.42 15.16 32.08
C TYR A 83 -27.37 14.54 31.04
N VAL A 84 -26.88 14.07 29.91
CA VAL A 84 -27.70 13.47 28.84
C VAL A 84 -27.56 11.95 28.86
N PRO A 85 -28.65 11.16 28.87
CA PRO A 85 -30.08 11.52 28.91
C PRO A 85 -30.65 11.63 30.34
N ASN A 86 -29.84 11.44 31.37
CA ASN A 86 -30.32 11.14 32.72
C ASN A 86 -30.99 12.33 33.42
N LYS A 87 -30.57 13.56 33.12
CA LYS A 87 -31.05 14.80 33.74
C LYS A 87 -31.76 15.74 32.75
N MET A 88 -31.32 15.77 31.49
CA MET A 88 -31.90 16.61 30.44
C MET A 88 -31.88 15.96 29.06
N SER A 89 -32.70 16.47 28.14
CA SER A 89 -32.68 16.03 26.74
C SER A 89 -31.47 16.60 25.99
N GLU A 90 -31.05 15.94 24.90
CA GLU A 90 -29.96 16.45 24.04
C GLU A 90 -30.28 17.84 23.47
N LEU A 91 -31.54 18.10 23.13
CA LEU A 91 -31.99 19.38 22.60
C LEU A 91 -31.84 20.49 23.65
N ASP A 92 -32.24 20.22 24.89
CA ASP A 92 -32.12 21.20 25.98
C ASP A 92 -30.64 21.47 26.31
N PHE A 93 -29.80 20.43 26.28
CA PHE A 93 -28.36 20.55 26.53
C PHE A 93 -27.69 21.47 25.51
N TRP A 94 -27.94 21.24 24.22
CA TRP A 94 -27.37 22.07 23.16
C TRP A 94 -27.95 23.49 23.17
N THR A 95 -29.20 23.67 23.58
CA THR A 95 -29.80 25.01 23.74
C THR A 95 -29.11 25.81 24.84
N LYS A 96 -28.83 25.19 25.99
CA LYS A 96 -28.04 25.82 27.07
C LYS A 96 -26.60 26.11 26.62
N TYR A 97 -25.95 25.17 25.93
CA TYR A 97 -24.61 25.39 25.38
C TYR A 97 -24.57 26.58 24.40
N CYS A 98 -25.51 26.66 23.46
CA CYS A 98 -25.62 27.77 22.51
C CYS A 98 -25.85 29.11 23.22
N ARG A 99 -26.63 29.14 24.30
CA ARG A 99 -26.81 30.34 25.14
C ARG A 99 -25.50 30.77 25.80
N ALA A 100 -24.74 29.82 26.37
CA ALA A 100 -23.44 30.11 26.96
C ALA A 100 -22.44 30.64 25.92
N GLU A 101 -22.37 30.04 24.74
CA GLU A 101 -21.51 30.52 23.64
C GLU A 101 -21.87 31.92 23.15
N TYR A 102 -23.17 32.23 23.09
CA TYR A 102 -23.64 33.57 22.73
C TYR A 102 -23.18 34.64 23.74
N LEU A 103 -23.22 34.33 25.05
CA LEU A 103 -22.73 35.24 26.10
C LEU A 103 -21.21 35.47 26.01
N HIS A 104 -20.45 34.44 25.66
CA HIS A 104 -19.01 34.59 25.44
C HIS A 104 -18.68 35.37 24.16
N SER A 105 -19.42 35.15 23.08
CA SER A 105 -19.25 35.89 21.82
C SER A 105 -19.49 37.39 21.99
N THR A 106 -20.47 37.75 22.82
CA THR A 106 -20.80 39.15 23.16
C THR A 106 -19.86 39.78 24.19
N LYS A 107 -18.86 39.03 24.71
CA LYS A 107 -17.85 39.46 25.70
C LYS A 107 -18.44 40.08 26.98
N ASN A 108 -19.69 39.76 27.32
CA ASN A 108 -20.38 40.33 28.48
C ASN A 108 -20.17 39.44 29.72
N ALA A 109 -19.03 39.60 30.39
CA ALA A 109 -18.65 38.80 31.56
C ALA A 109 -19.62 38.96 32.75
N VAL A 110 -20.29 40.12 32.86
CA VAL A 110 -21.27 40.37 33.93
C VAL A 110 -22.55 39.58 33.71
N ALA A 111 -23.04 39.53 32.46
CA ALA A 111 -24.20 38.69 32.11
C ALA A 111 -23.88 37.20 32.23
N ALA A 112 -22.66 36.79 31.87
CA ALA A 112 -22.20 35.42 32.07
C ALA A 112 -22.16 35.03 33.55
N ALA A 113 -21.67 35.90 34.44
CA ALA A 113 -21.62 35.64 35.87
C ALA A 113 -23.02 35.56 36.51
N ALA A 114 -23.97 36.40 36.07
CA ALA A 114 -25.35 36.36 36.55
C ALA A 114 -26.06 35.06 36.15
N GLU A 115 -25.99 34.68 34.86
CA GLU A 115 -26.61 33.44 34.37
C GLU A 115 -25.94 32.18 34.96
N ALA A 116 -24.64 32.22 35.23
CA ALA A 116 -23.92 31.14 35.92
C ALA A 116 -24.32 31.01 37.40
N ALA A 117 -24.78 32.09 38.04
CA ALA A 117 -25.30 32.04 39.41
C ALA A 117 -26.72 31.48 39.47
N GLU A 118 -27.49 31.62 38.38
CA GLU A 118 -28.87 31.16 38.29
C GLU A 118 -28.99 29.70 37.80
N ASP A 119 -28.11 29.25 36.90
CA ASP A 119 -28.13 27.88 36.35
C ASP A 119 -26.78 27.17 36.57
N GLU A 120 -26.73 26.26 37.54
CA GLU A 120 -25.55 25.44 37.84
C GLU A 120 -25.07 24.60 36.64
N GLU A 121 -25.97 24.22 35.73
CA GLU A 121 -25.63 23.43 34.54
C GLU A 121 -25.02 24.33 33.46
N LEU A 122 -25.51 25.57 33.34
CA LEU A 122 -24.95 26.59 32.45
C LEU A 122 -23.58 27.08 32.95
N ALA A 123 -23.38 27.13 34.27
CA ALA A 123 -22.13 27.53 34.90
C ALA A 123 -20.94 26.66 34.48
N VAL A 124 -21.18 25.37 34.17
CA VAL A 124 -20.14 24.44 33.69
C VAL A 124 -19.58 24.87 32.32
N PHE A 125 -20.39 25.51 31.47
CA PHE A 125 -19.97 25.98 30.15
C PHE A 125 -19.34 27.38 30.17
N LEU A 126 -19.65 28.17 31.20
CA LEU A 126 -19.22 29.56 31.35
C LEU A 126 -17.90 29.72 32.11
N LYS A 127 -17.58 28.79 33.01
CA LYS A 127 -16.31 28.75 33.74
C LYS A 127 -15.15 28.25 32.86
N HIS A 128 -13.92 28.56 33.28
CA HIS A 128 -12.72 27.99 32.66
C HIS A 128 -12.72 26.46 32.75
N ASP A 129 -12.19 25.82 31.71
CA ASP A 129 -12.09 24.36 31.66
C ASP A 129 -10.94 23.89 32.57
N ASP A 130 -11.27 23.49 33.79
CA ASP A 130 -10.32 23.00 34.79
C ASP A 130 -9.53 21.77 34.30
N ILE A 131 -10.13 20.96 33.42
CA ILE A 131 -9.50 19.79 32.81
C ILE A 131 -8.34 20.26 31.93
N LEU A 132 -8.60 21.21 31.04
CA LEU A 132 -7.59 21.78 30.16
C LEU A 132 -6.48 22.49 30.95
N ALA A 133 -6.86 23.23 32.01
CA ALA A 133 -5.89 23.89 32.88
C ALA A 133 -4.98 22.88 33.60
N SER A 134 -5.52 21.75 34.06
CA SER A 134 -4.74 20.67 34.67
C SER A 134 -3.81 19.98 33.68
N GLU A 135 -4.27 19.76 32.45
CA GLU A 135 -3.49 19.17 31.37
C GLU A 135 -2.32 20.08 30.97
N ALA A 136 -2.57 21.38 30.82
CA ALA A 136 -1.54 22.38 30.52
C ALA A 136 -0.45 22.38 31.60
N ARG A 137 -0.83 22.40 32.88
CA ARG A 137 0.14 22.29 34.00
C ARG A 137 0.95 21.00 33.94
N ARG A 138 0.34 19.87 33.56
CA ARG A 138 1.06 18.59 33.40
C ARG A 138 2.05 18.65 32.24
N LYS A 139 1.65 19.20 31.09
CA LYS A 139 2.52 19.34 29.92
C LYS A 139 3.70 20.28 30.19
N ILE A 140 3.48 21.41 30.87
CA ILE A 140 4.54 22.34 31.27
C ILE A 140 5.58 21.64 32.15
N ARG A 141 5.14 20.82 33.12
CA ARG A 141 6.07 20.05 33.98
C ARG A 141 6.93 19.03 33.21
N ARG A 142 6.55 18.63 31.99
CA ARG A 142 7.32 17.73 31.13
C ARG A 142 8.32 18.44 30.22
N VAL A 143 8.14 19.75 30.00
CA VAL A 143 9.12 20.57 29.29
C VAL A 143 10.42 20.52 30.09
N ASP A 144 11.53 20.42 29.37
CA ASP A 144 12.84 20.30 30.01
C ASP A 144 13.15 21.58 30.81
N PRO A 145 13.33 21.51 32.14
CA PRO A 145 13.63 22.70 32.93
C PRO A 145 14.96 23.36 32.54
N THR A 146 15.85 22.65 31.83
CA THR A 146 17.12 23.17 31.33
C THR A 146 17.01 23.80 29.94
N LEU A 147 15.84 23.72 29.29
CA LEU A 147 15.55 24.45 28.06
C LEU A 147 15.08 25.86 28.45
N ASP A 148 16.04 26.73 28.76
CA ASP A 148 15.78 28.15 28.95
C ASP A 148 15.53 28.80 27.58
N ILE A 149 14.33 29.37 27.40
CA ILE A 149 13.97 30.16 26.20
C ILE A 149 13.98 31.67 26.55
N GLU A 150 14.34 32.01 27.79
CA GLU A 150 14.22 33.38 28.31
C GLU A 150 15.42 34.27 27.92
N ALA A 151 16.57 33.69 27.61
CA ALA A 151 17.70 34.30 26.87
C ALA A 151 18.79 33.23 26.70
N ASP A 152 19.50 33.19 25.57
CA ASP A 152 20.83 32.57 25.61
C ASP A 152 21.76 33.47 26.47
N GLU A 153 22.87 32.96 26.99
CA GLU A 153 23.84 33.80 27.74
C GLU A 153 24.40 34.99 26.91
N GLY A 154 24.01 35.13 25.64
CA GLY A 154 24.34 36.25 24.75
C GLY A 154 23.27 37.35 24.64
N ASP A 155 22.03 37.10 25.10
CA ASP A 155 20.87 37.99 25.01
C ASP A 155 20.72 38.88 26.26
N ASP A 156 21.84 39.40 26.79
CA ASP A 156 21.88 40.48 27.79
C ASP A 156 21.43 41.83 27.17
N TYR A 157 20.19 41.88 26.67
CA TYR A 157 19.52 43.13 26.25
C TYR A 157 19.00 43.95 27.44
N ILE A 158 19.36 43.58 28.67
CA ILE A 158 19.05 44.29 29.93
C ILE A 158 19.58 45.74 29.92
N HIS A 159 20.45 46.10 28.98
CA HIS A 159 20.99 47.44 28.80
C HIS A 159 20.16 48.36 27.89
N LEU A 160 19.12 47.86 27.20
CA LEU A 160 18.22 48.68 26.38
C LEU A 160 16.86 48.88 27.08
N PRO A 161 16.47 50.12 27.43
CA PRO A 161 15.23 50.39 28.19
C PRO A 161 13.92 50.09 27.46
N ASP A 162 13.94 49.59 26.22
CA ASP A 162 12.80 49.62 25.30
C ASP A 162 12.34 48.26 24.78
N HIS A 163 12.96 47.16 25.22
CA HIS A 163 12.58 45.81 24.81
C HIS A 163 12.42 44.89 26.03
N GLY A 164 11.23 44.31 26.18
CA GLY A 164 10.93 43.33 27.24
C GLY A 164 10.46 43.95 28.55
N ILE A 165 9.34 44.69 28.54
CA ILE A 165 8.61 44.94 29.79
C ILE A 165 8.09 43.58 30.26
N PHE A 166 8.71 43.03 31.30
CA PHE A 166 8.16 41.91 32.07
C PHE A 166 6.74 42.27 32.49
N ARG A 167 5.76 41.69 31.80
CA ARG A 167 4.39 41.56 32.28
C ARG A 167 4.38 40.47 33.36
N ASP A 168 5.20 40.67 34.40
CA ASP A 168 5.05 39.91 35.63
C ASP A 168 3.66 40.30 36.15
N GLY A 169 2.72 39.36 36.10
CA GLY A 169 1.27 39.59 36.30
C GLY A 169 0.88 40.12 37.68
N ILE A 170 1.85 40.56 38.48
CA ILE A 170 1.72 41.03 39.84
C ILE A 170 1.13 42.46 39.90
N LYS A 171 1.27 43.28 38.83
CA LYS A 171 0.80 44.69 38.85
C LYS A 171 -0.61 44.95 38.31
N GLU A 172 -1.33 43.95 37.80
CA GLU A 172 -2.74 44.12 37.36
C GLU A 172 -3.77 43.47 38.28
N VAL A 173 -3.42 43.16 39.54
CA VAL A 173 -4.39 42.67 40.53
C VAL A 173 -5.02 43.85 41.26
N ALA A 174 -5.99 44.50 40.61
CA ALA A 174 -7.10 45.08 41.35
C ALA A 174 -8.08 43.94 41.61
N GLU A 175 -8.31 43.60 42.88
CA GLU A 175 -9.05 42.42 43.36
C GLU A 175 -10.47 42.26 42.75
N SER A 176 -11.04 43.32 42.16
CA SER A 176 -12.33 43.29 41.44
C SER A 176 -12.28 42.63 40.06
N GLN A 177 -11.09 42.48 39.43
CA GLN A 177 -10.93 41.84 38.12
C GLN A 177 -10.80 40.30 38.20
N SER A 178 -10.37 39.76 39.33
CA SER A 178 -10.15 38.31 39.52
C SER A 178 -11.45 37.48 39.43
N LEU A 179 -12.60 38.01 39.86
CA LEU A 179 -13.88 37.27 39.85
C LEU A 179 -14.46 37.16 38.44
N TYR A 180 -14.30 38.18 37.60
CA TYR A 180 -14.77 38.17 36.21
C TYR A 180 -13.77 37.56 35.24
N ASP A 181 -12.49 37.48 35.62
CA ASP A 181 -11.47 36.79 34.84
C ASP A 181 -11.83 35.32 34.63
N GLN A 182 -12.54 34.66 35.57
CA GLN A 182 -13.01 33.29 35.39
C GLN A 182 -14.06 33.11 34.27
N TYR A 183 -14.64 34.20 33.76
CA TYR A 183 -15.64 34.20 32.69
C TYR A 183 -15.11 34.80 31.37
N LYS A 184 -13.85 35.26 31.36
CA LYS A 184 -13.19 35.86 30.19
C LYS A 184 -12.43 34.81 29.40
N ARG A 185 -12.67 34.71 28.09
CA ARG A 185 -11.90 33.85 27.19
C ARG A 185 -10.73 34.61 26.57
N ASN A 186 -9.53 34.04 26.68
CA ASN A 186 -8.33 34.59 26.05
C ASN A 186 -8.16 33.99 24.66
N LEU A 187 -8.16 34.84 23.62
CA LEU A 187 -8.02 34.41 22.23
C LEU A 187 -6.80 33.51 21.99
N LEU A 188 -5.68 33.80 22.66
CA LEU A 188 -4.45 33.01 22.54
C LEU A 188 -4.64 31.57 23.07
N GLN A 189 -5.39 31.39 24.16
CA GLN A 189 -5.70 30.07 24.70
C GLN A 189 -6.61 29.29 23.74
N ASP A 190 -7.62 29.95 23.18
CA ASP A 190 -8.53 29.35 22.20
C ASP A 190 -7.78 28.95 20.90
N LEU A 191 -6.88 29.81 20.42
CA LEU A 191 -6.04 29.53 19.24
C LEU A 191 -5.10 28.35 19.47
N ASN A 192 -4.37 28.35 20.59
CA ASN A 192 -3.47 27.26 20.94
C ASN A 192 -4.23 25.94 21.13
N ARG A 193 -5.44 26.00 21.71
CA ARG A 193 -6.30 24.83 21.88
C ARG A 193 -6.77 24.28 20.53
N HIS A 194 -7.28 25.14 19.66
CA HIS A 194 -7.73 24.73 18.34
C HIS A 194 -6.58 24.14 17.52
N ALA A 195 -5.41 24.77 17.53
CA ALA A 195 -4.22 24.27 16.84
C ALA A 195 -3.82 22.87 17.36
N ALA A 196 -3.84 22.66 18.68
CA ALA A 196 -3.56 21.35 19.26
C ALA A 196 -4.57 20.28 18.78
N VAL A 197 -5.86 20.59 18.78
CA VAL A 197 -6.92 19.67 18.30
C VAL A 197 -6.77 19.35 16.81
N VAL A 198 -6.41 20.33 15.99
CA VAL A 198 -6.16 20.13 14.56
C VAL A 198 -4.96 19.21 14.31
N LEU A 199 -3.89 19.37 15.10
CA LEU A 199 -2.69 18.51 15.02
C LEU A 199 -2.92 17.09 15.56
N GLU A 200 -3.71 16.94 16.62
CA GLU A 200 -4.12 15.64 17.16
C GLU A 200 -4.98 14.86 16.13
N GLY A 201 -5.80 15.59 15.37
CA GLY A 201 -6.70 15.06 14.35
C GLY A 201 -7.87 14.27 14.93
N ARG A 202 -8.68 13.64 14.07
CA ARG A 202 -9.74 12.73 14.54
C ARG A 202 -9.13 11.40 14.95
N SER A 203 -9.12 11.11 16.25
CA SER A 203 -8.66 9.83 16.80
C SER A 203 -9.59 8.66 16.46
N ILE A 204 -10.83 8.97 16.06
CA ILE A 204 -11.90 8.01 15.88
C ILE A 204 -12.54 8.26 14.51
N ASP A 205 -12.29 7.35 13.57
CA ASP A 205 -13.02 7.26 12.28
C ASP A 205 -14.30 6.43 12.49
N VAL A 206 -15.13 6.85 13.46
CA VAL A 206 -16.45 6.25 13.64
C VAL A 206 -17.35 6.90 12.62
N GLU A 207 -17.84 6.09 11.68
CA GLU A 207 -19.01 6.41 10.84
C GLU A 207 -20.00 7.18 11.70
N LEU A 208 -20.41 8.37 11.25
CA LEU A 208 -21.23 9.38 11.96
C LEU A 208 -22.50 8.82 12.62
N GLY A 209 -22.33 8.05 13.69
CA GLY A 209 -23.39 7.45 14.49
C GLY A 209 -23.84 8.39 15.59
N ASN A 210 -24.70 7.89 16.48
CA ASN A 210 -25.28 8.65 17.58
C ASN A 210 -24.22 9.44 18.37
N THR A 211 -24.50 10.70 18.67
CA THR A 211 -23.59 11.65 19.37
C THR A 211 -23.01 11.07 20.66
N ARG A 212 -23.81 10.25 21.37
CA ARG A 212 -23.40 9.52 22.56
C ARG A 212 -22.33 8.45 22.31
N THR A 213 -22.47 7.63 21.26
CA THR A 213 -21.47 6.59 20.97
C THR A 213 -20.12 7.20 20.65
N VAL A 214 -20.11 8.37 20.01
CA VAL A 214 -18.88 9.12 19.73
C VAL A 214 -18.31 9.71 21.01
N ALA A 215 -19.15 10.28 21.88
CA ALA A 215 -18.71 10.79 23.17
C ALA A 215 -18.09 9.68 24.05
N GLU A 216 -18.70 8.50 24.12
CA GLU A 216 -18.16 7.36 24.89
C GLU A 216 -16.87 6.81 24.27
N ALA A 217 -16.77 6.73 22.94
CA ALA A 217 -15.56 6.31 22.25
C ALA A 217 -14.40 7.30 22.49
N LEU A 218 -14.67 8.61 22.43
CA LEU A 218 -13.68 9.65 22.72
C LEU A 218 -13.18 9.57 24.17
N ALA A 219 -14.08 9.32 25.12
CA ALA A 219 -13.72 9.14 26.53
C ALA A 219 -12.80 7.93 26.73
N ARG A 220 -13.08 6.80 26.06
CA ARG A 220 -12.23 5.60 26.11
C ARG A 220 -10.85 5.84 25.50
N SER A 221 -10.79 6.51 24.35
CA SER A 221 -9.51 6.85 23.71
C SER A 221 -8.63 7.71 24.63
N LYS A 222 -9.21 8.76 25.23
CA LYS A 222 -8.49 9.65 26.15
C LYS A 222 -8.04 8.95 27.43
N GLN A 223 -8.82 7.98 27.94
CA GLN A 223 -8.41 7.17 29.09
C GLN A 223 -7.21 6.27 28.76
N VAL A 224 -7.19 5.66 27.57
CA VAL A 224 -6.05 4.85 27.11
C VAL A 224 -4.80 5.70 26.96
N GLU A 225 -4.92 6.90 26.38
CA GLU A 225 -3.81 7.85 26.26
C GLU A 225 -3.29 8.29 27.64
N LEU A 226 -4.19 8.63 28.57
CA LEU A 226 -3.82 9.02 29.93
C LEU A 226 -3.04 7.92 30.66
N VAL A 227 -3.45 6.65 30.51
CA VAL A 227 -2.77 5.50 31.12
C VAL A 227 -1.37 5.32 30.53
N ASN A 228 -1.23 5.41 29.21
CA ASN A 228 0.08 5.33 28.55
C ASN A 228 1.01 6.48 28.98
N GLU A 229 0.45 7.67 29.18
CA GLU A 229 1.16 8.86 29.62
C GLU A 229 1.61 8.85 31.09
N THR A 230 0.93 8.09 31.96
CA THR A 230 1.28 7.99 33.40
C THR A 230 2.41 7.00 33.70
N SER A 231 2.92 6.29 32.69
CA SER A 231 4.10 5.45 32.88
C SER A 231 5.36 6.33 32.81
N ASP A 232 5.83 6.79 33.98
CA ASP A 232 7.02 7.65 34.11
C ASP A 232 8.30 7.00 33.55
N ALA A 233 8.36 5.66 33.54
CA ALA A 233 9.45 4.90 32.96
C ALA A 233 9.59 5.11 31.43
N ASN A 234 8.46 5.20 30.71
CA ASN A 234 8.48 5.41 29.27
C ASN A 234 8.86 6.86 28.91
N SER A 235 8.43 7.84 29.72
CA SER A 235 8.77 9.25 29.48
C SER A 235 10.27 9.54 29.59
N ASN A 236 10.95 8.95 30.58
CA ASN A 236 12.40 9.08 30.72
C ASN A 236 13.15 8.37 29.59
N GLN A 237 12.68 7.20 29.16
CA GLN A 237 13.26 6.50 28.01
C GLN A 237 13.10 7.31 26.71
N GLU A 238 11.92 7.89 26.47
CA GLU A 238 11.67 8.78 25.33
C GLU A 238 12.59 10.02 25.35
N ARG A 239 12.78 10.65 26.52
CA ARG A 239 13.73 11.76 26.68
C ARG A 239 15.15 11.33 26.31
N LEU A 240 15.63 10.20 26.80
CA LEU A 240 16.95 9.67 26.47
C LEU A 240 17.10 9.35 24.98
N THR A 241 16.08 8.74 24.35
CA THR A 241 16.12 8.47 22.90
C THR A 241 16.11 9.75 22.07
N ARG A 242 15.37 10.79 22.48
CA ARG A 242 15.38 12.10 21.82
C ARG A 242 16.75 12.76 21.92
N ILE A 243 17.37 12.74 23.11
CA ILE A 243 18.72 13.26 23.32
C ILE A 243 19.70 12.52 22.40
N SER A 244 19.70 11.18 22.38
CA SER A 244 20.55 10.37 21.48
C SER A 244 20.39 10.80 20.02
N ARG A 245 19.15 10.90 19.53
CA ARG A 245 18.84 11.30 18.16
C ARG A 245 19.26 12.73 17.81
N MET A 246 19.19 13.66 18.77
CA MET A 246 19.62 15.05 18.57
C MET A 246 21.14 15.20 18.65
N THR A 247 21.82 14.32 19.38
CA THR A 247 23.29 14.30 19.52
C THR A 247 23.99 13.51 18.43
N GLU A 248 23.28 12.63 17.72
CA GLU A 248 23.81 11.86 16.60
C GLU A 248 24.06 12.78 15.39
N ILE A 249 25.32 12.86 14.94
CA ILE A 249 25.73 13.61 13.75
C ILE A 249 26.01 12.59 12.64
N GLU A 250 25.23 12.65 11.56
CA GLU A 250 25.29 11.70 10.44
C GLU A 250 26.70 11.59 9.85
N ASP A 251 27.41 12.70 9.73
CA ASP A 251 28.78 12.77 9.17
C ASP A 251 29.85 12.08 10.03
N LEU A 252 29.61 11.89 11.33
CA LEU A 252 30.53 11.23 12.26
C LEU A 252 30.24 9.73 12.42
N GLN A 253 29.18 9.21 11.81
CA GLN A 253 28.85 7.78 11.87
C GLN A 253 29.72 6.97 10.91
N ALA A 254 30.04 5.72 11.30
CA ALA A 254 30.69 4.79 10.40
C ALA A 254 29.78 4.54 9.19
N PRO A 255 30.32 4.42 7.95
CA PRO A 255 29.52 4.10 6.78
C PRO A 255 28.66 2.87 7.05
N HIS A 256 27.33 3.02 6.90
CA HIS A 256 26.39 1.92 7.02
C HIS A 256 26.53 0.99 5.80
N GLU A 257 27.54 0.11 5.82
CA GLU A 257 27.60 -1.00 4.87
C GLU A 257 26.55 -2.04 5.28
N PRO A 258 25.54 -2.33 4.43
CA PRO A 258 24.63 -3.42 4.71
C PRO A 258 25.44 -4.72 4.80
N PRO A 259 25.05 -5.69 5.63
CA PRO A 259 25.75 -6.96 5.71
C PRO A 259 25.64 -7.69 4.36
N ILE A 260 26.68 -7.56 3.51
CA ILE A 260 26.76 -8.26 2.24
C ILE A 260 27.37 -9.64 2.49
N ALA A 261 26.64 -10.69 2.11
CA ALA A 261 27.21 -12.03 2.07
C ALA A 261 28.10 -12.15 0.82
N PRO A 262 29.44 -12.31 0.95
CA PRO A 262 30.31 -12.46 -0.20
C PRO A 262 30.02 -13.79 -0.90
N LEU A 263 29.68 -13.74 -2.19
CA LEU A 263 29.43 -14.94 -3.00
C LEU A 263 30.77 -15.56 -3.43
N CYS A 264 31.16 -16.67 -2.81
CA CYS A 264 32.34 -17.44 -3.22
C CYS A 264 31.96 -18.50 -4.26
N ILE A 265 32.16 -18.19 -5.55
CA ILE A 265 32.03 -19.16 -6.64
C ILE A 265 33.25 -20.09 -6.63
N LYS A 266 33.03 -21.40 -6.51
CA LYS A 266 34.13 -22.41 -6.44
C LYS A 266 34.90 -22.55 -7.75
N ASP A 267 34.20 -22.76 -8.87
CA ASP A 267 34.79 -22.80 -10.21
C ASP A 267 33.90 -22.01 -11.19
N PRO A 268 34.33 -20.83 -11.66
CA PRO A 268 33.58 -20.06 -12.65
C PRO A 268 33.39 -20.78 -13.98
N ARG A 269 34.23 -21.77 -14.31
CA ARG A 269 34.20 -22.46 -15.61
C ARG A 269 32.98 -23.37 -15.76
N ASP A 270 32.48 -23.95 -14.67
CA ASP A 270 31.29 -24.81 -14.68
C ASP A 270 30.06 -24.09 -15.24
N TYR A 271 29.93 -22.80 -14.94
CA TYR A 271 28.88 -21.95 -15.51
C TYR A 271 28.97 -21.92 -17.05
N PHE A 272 30.16 -21.65 -17.60
CA PHE A 272 30.36 -21.53 -19.04
C PHE A 272 30.24 -22.87 -19.77
N TYR A 273 30.77 -23.96 -19.19
CA TYR A 273 30.64 -25.30 -19.78
C TYR A 273 29.18 -25.78 -19.82
N SER A 274 28.38 -25.49 -18.79
CA SER A 274 26.96 -25.84 -18.78
C SER A 274 26.16 -25.08 -19.84
N GLN A 275 26.49 -23.81 -20.10
CA GLN A 275 25.88 -23.05 -21.19
C GLN A 275 26.23 -23.61 -22.56
N GLN A 276 27.49 -24.00 -22.77
CA GLN A 276 27.93 -24.59 -24.05
C GLN A 276 27.23 -25.93 -24.32
N ALA A 277 27.09 -26.78 -23.30
CA ALA A 277 26.35 -28.04 -23.42
C ALA A 277 24.87 -27.82 -23.77
N ASN A 278 24.23 -26.79 -23.19
CA ASN A 278 22.84 -26.43 -23.53
C ASN A 278 22.71 -25.86 -24.95
N ALA A 279 23.64 -25.01 -25.38
CA ALA A 279 23.66 -24.43 -26.73
C ALA A 279 23.83 -25.51 -27.82
N LEU A 280 24.68 -26.51 -27.57
CA LEU A 280 24.85 -27.66 -28.46
C LEU A 280 23.61 -28.57 -28.50
N ARG A 281 22.92 -28.76 -27.36
CA ARG A 281 21.64 -29.49 -27.33
C ARG A 281 20.54 -28.78 -28.10
N THR A 282 20.49 -27.44 -28.11
CA THR A 282 19.49 -26.69 -28.89
C THR A 282 19.74 -26.70 -30.40
N LEU A 283 20.96 -27.05 -30.84
CA LEU A 283 21.34 -27.02 -32.26
C LEU A 283 21.22 -28.37 -32.98
N GLY A 284 20.87 -29.47 -32.30
CA GLY A 284 20.83 -30.79 -32.92
C GLY A 284 19.94 -31.82 -32.24
N GLU A 285 18.74 -32.05 -32.80
CA GLU A 285 17.90 -33.22 -32.54
C GLU A 285 18.42 -34.52 -33.20
N THR A 286 19.66 -34.57 -33.68
CA THR A 286 20.22 -35.78 -34.31
C THR A 286 21.66 -36.06 -33.87
N ALA A 287 21.86 -36.33 -32.59
CA ALA A 287 23.00 -37.09 -32.10
C ALA A 287 22.77 -37.52 -30.65
N THR A 288 22.04 -38.62 -30.46
CA THR A 288 22.10 -39.36 -29.20
C THR A 288 23.52 -39.83 -28.96
N GLY A 289 24.19 -39.29 -27.93
CA GLY A 289 25.25 -40.01 -27.23
C GLY A 289 26.69 -39.50 -27.36
N THR A 290 26.96 -38.24 -27.73
CA THR A 290 28.32 -37.70 -27.57
C THR A 290 28.45 -37.04 -26.20
N GLU A 291 29.05 -37.77 -25.24
CA GLU A 291 29.59 -37.14 -24.04
C GLU A 291 30.49 -35.96 -24.44
N PRO A 292 30.43 -34.82 -23.72
CA PRO A 292 31.37 -33.74 -23.95
C PRO A 292 32.77 -34.24 -23.59
N VAL A 293 33.55 -34.60 -24.60
CA VAL A 293 34.98 -34.90 -24.43
C VAL A 293 35.64 -33.61 -23.95
N ILE A 294 35.93 -33.55 -22.65
CA ILE A 294 36.79 -32.53 -22.07
C ILE A 294 38.19 -32.81 -22.62
N TYR A 295 38.53 -32.18 -23.75
CA TYR A 295 39.90 -32.19 -24.22
C TYR A 295 40.73 -31.36 -23.24
N HIS A 296 41.43 -32.02 -22.33
CA HIS A 296 42.58 -31.44 -21.64
C HIS A 296 43.77 -31.40 -22.60
N THR A 297 43.65 -30.69 -23.72
CA THR A 297 44.83 -30.40 -24.52
C THR A 297 45.67 -29.41 -23.71
N SER A 298 46.87 -29.82 -23.32
CA SER A 298 47.77 -28.91 -22.63
C SER A 298 48.00 -27.68 -23.52
N THR A 299 48.08 -26.49 -22.94
CA THR A 299 48.31 -25.24 -23.71
C THR A 299 49.54 -25.34 -24.61
N ARG A 300 50.51 -26.16 -24.22
CA ARG A 300 51.70 -26.51 -25.00
C ARG A 300 51.40 -27.33 -26.25
N GLU A 301 50.57 -28.37 -26.16
CA GLU A 301 50.17 -29.20 -27.32
C GLU A 301 49.31 -28.43 -28.32
N ALA A 302 48.39 -27.60 -27.83
CA ALA A 302 47.60 -26.73 -28.69
C ALA A 302 48.49 -25.73 -29.43
N TYR A 303 49.49 -25.18 -28.73
CA TYR A 303 50.44 -24.24 -29.31
C TYR A 303 51.41 -24.89 -30.30
N SER A 304 51.88 -26.13 -30.06
CA SER A 304 52.68 -26.87 -31.05
C SER A 304 51.85 -27.19 -32.28
N CYS A 305 50.63 -27.71 -32.13
CA CYS A 305 49.75 -28.00 -33.25
C CYS A 305 49.42 -26.75 -34.08
N MET A 306 49.21 -25.61 -33.44
CA MET A 306 48.97 -24.33 -34.11
C MET A 306 50.24 -23.83 -34.82
N ARG A 307 51.41 -23.96 -34.20
CA ARG A 307 52.71 -23.60 -34.81
C ARG A 307 53.00 -24.45 -36.05
N ASP A 308 52.74 -25.74 -35.98
CA ASP A 308 52.92 -26.68 -37.09
C ASP A 308 51.95 -26.31 -38.22
N SER A 309 50.66 -26.07 -37.90
CA SER A 309 49.66 -25.61 -38.87
C SER A 309 50.04 -24.29 -39.56
N ILE A 310 50.58 -23.31 -38.81
CA ILE A 310 51.05 -22.03 -39.38
C ILE A 310 52.27 -22.25 -40.28
N SER A 311 53.15 -23.18 -39.94
CA SER A 311 54.34 -23.52 -40.73
C SER A 311 53.94 -24.23 -42.03
N ASP A 312 52.93 -25.10 -41.97
CA ASP A 312 52.32 -25.75 -43.13
C ASP A 312 51.65 -24.73 -44.05
N ILE A 313 50.87 -23.79 -43.50
CA ILE A 313 50.25 -22.70 -44.28
C ILE A 313 51.30 -21.80 -44.94
N LYS A 314 52.41 -21.50 -44.25
CA LYS A 314 53.51 -20.69 -44.81
C LYS A 314 54.27 -21.40 -45.93
N SER A 315 54.39 -22.73 -45.87
CA SER A 315 55.14 -23.52 -46.84
C SER A 315 54.33 -23.88 -48.09
N VAL A 316 53.04 -24.21 -47.92
CA VAL A 316 52.15 -24.60 -49.03
C VAL A 316 51.40 -23.41 -49.63
N GLY A 317 51.18 -22.33 -48.85
CA GLY A 317 50.27 -21.24 -49.23
C GLY A 317 48.80 -21.69 -49.13
N ILE A 318 47.87 -20.72 -49.07
CA ILE A 318 46.42 -21.01 -49.02
C ILE A 318 45.95 -21.38 -50.44
N ASN A 319 46.26 -22.60 -50.89
CA ASN A 319 45.92 -23.06 -52.24
C ASN A 319 44.53 -23.70 -52.35
N ASP A 320 43.86 -23.95 -51.22
CA ASP A 320 42.47 -24.37 -51.21
C ASP A 320 41.55 -23.15 -51.01
N SER A 321 40.55 -23.02 -51.89
CA SER A 321 39.50 -22.01 -51.77
C SER A 321 38.95 -21.99 -50.35
N MET A 322 39.14 -20.86 -49.64
CA MET A 322 38.82 -20.70 -48.21
C MET A 322 37.40 -21.15 -47.84
N VAL A 323 36.48 -21.16 -48.81
CA VAL A 323 35.15 -21.72 -48.67
C VAL A 323 34.88 -22.64 -49.85
N LYS A 324 34.71 -23.94 -49.59
CA LYS A 324 34.31 -24.89 -50.63
C LYS A 324 32.97 -24.41 -51.24
N PRO A 325 32.87 -24.23 -52.57
CA PRO A 325 31.68 -23.66 -53.21
C PRO A 325 30.40 -24.47 -52.94
N GLY A 326 30.51 -25.79 -52.75
CA GLY A 326 29.38 -26.63 -52.36
C GLY A 326 28.80 -26.31 -50.98
N ILE A 327 29.63 -25.91 -50.01
CA ILE A 327 29.19 -25.51 -48.66
C ILE A 327 28.54 -24.12 -48.73
N ALA A 328 29.15 -23.18 -49.47
CA ALA A 328 28.59 -21.85 -49.68
C ALA A 328 27.19 -21.92 -50.33
N SER A 329 27.04 -22.74 -51.38
CA SER A 329 25.74 -22.95 -52.04
C SER A 329 24.72 -23.59 -51.10
N LYS A 330 25.13 -24.57 -50.29
CA LYS A 330 24.24 -25.19 -49.29
C LYS A 330 23.76 -24.17 -48.24
N VAL A 331 24.67 -23.33 -47.72
CA VAL A 331 24.32 -22.27 -46.75
C VAL A 331 23.40 -21.24 -47.40
N LEU A 332 23.70 -20.80 -48.62
CA LEU A 332 22.87 -19.85 -49.37
C LEU A 332 21.46 -20.41 -49.63
N ASN A 333 21.34 -21.67 -50.05
CA ASN A 333 20.04 -22.31 -50.28
C ASN A 333 19.26 -22.45 -48.97
N THR A 334 19.93 -22.82 -47.88
CA THR A 334 19.31 -22.94 -46.55
C THR A 334 18.80 -21.57 -46.07
N LEU A 335 19.60 -20.52 -46.22
CA LEU A 335 19.21 -19.15 -45.88
C LEU A 335 18.07 -18.66 -46.77
N THR A 336 18.14 -18.91 -48.07
CA THR A 336 17.10 -18.52 -49.04
C THR A 336 15.77 -19.20 -48.70
N HIS A 337 15.77 -20.51 -48.43
CA HIS A 337 14.57 -21.22 -47.98
C HIS A 337 14.06 -20.71 -46.62
N SER A 338 14.94 -20.34 -45.69
CA SER A 338 14.53 -19.77 -44.39
C SER A 338 13.91 -18.38 -44.50
N ILE A 339 14.37 -17.56 -45.46
CA ILE A 339 13.81 -16.25 -45.76
C ILE A 339 12.45 -16.40 -46.47
N SER A 340 12.32 -17.37 -47.39
CA SER A 340 11.05 -17.70 -48.06
C SER A 340 10.03 -18.37 -47.13
N SER A 341 10.48 -19.04 -46.07
CA SER A 341 9.63 -19.68 -45.08
C SER A 341 9.11 -18.68 -44.06
N THR A 342 8.15 -17.82 -44.46
CA THR A 342 7.07 -17.15 -43.67
C THR A 342 7.33 -16.52 -42.28
N LYS A 343 8.47 -16.71 -41.64
CA LYS A 343 8.87 -16.17 -40.34
C LYS A 343 9.30 -14.72 -40.41
N TYR A 344 9.60 -14.22 -41.61
CA TYR A 344 10.04 -12.84 -41.85
C TYR A 344 9.20 -12.13 -42.91
N ASN A 345 7.86 -12.25 -42.82
CA ASN A 345 6.95 -11.27 -43.42
C ASN A 345 6.99 -9.94 -42.62
N LEU A 346 8.19 -9.37 -42.41
CA LEU A 346 8.40 -8.06 -41.78
C LEU A 346 8.81 -7.00 -42.81
N GLY A 347 8.40 -7.19 -44.06
CA GLY A 347 8.67 -6.27 -45.16
C GLY A 347 7.40 -5.96 -45.92
N THR A 348 6.79 -4.83 -45.56
CA THR A 348 6.03 -4.01 -46.53
C THR A 348 4.59 -4.48 -46.85
N SER A 349 3.69 -4.58 -45.86
CA SER A 349 2.25 -4.21 -45.99
C SER A 349 1.47 -4.53 -44.70
N ASN A 350 0.71 -3.54 -44.23
CA ASN A 350 -0.34 -3.55 -43.18
C ASN A 350 0.07 -3.12 -41.76
N ARG A 351 -0.26 -1.86 -41.46
CA ARG A 351 -0.41 -1.29 -40.09
C ARG A 351 -1.64 -1.83 -39.34
N GLU A 352 -2.31 -2.84 -39.90
CA GLU A 352 -3.45 -3.51 -39.29
C GLU A 352 -2.96 -4.83 -38.74
N THR A 353 -3.07 -5.01 -37.42
CA THR A 353 -2.83 -6.34 -36.85
C THR A 353 -3.91 -7.28 -37.40
N VAL A 354 -3.63 -8.59 -37.47
CA VAL A 354 -4.65 -9.61 -37.82
C VAL A 354 -5.90 -9.47 -36.96
N LEU A 355 -5.75 -8.98 -35.72
CA LEU A 355 -6.83 -8.67 -34.78
C LEU A 355 -7.71 -7.48 -35.19
N ASP A 356 -7.21 -6.57 -36.02
CA ASP A 356 -7.96 -5.39 -36.48
C ASP A 356 -8.80 -5.66 -37.74
N ARG A 357 -8.53 -6.79 -38.43
CA ARG A 357 -9.29 -7.25 -39.60
C ARG A 357 -10.48 -8.12 -39.25
N MET A 358 -10.61 -8.53 -37.98
CA MET A 358 -11.71 -9.37 -37.51
C MET A 358 -12.91 -8.53 -37.05
N PRO A 359 -14.14 -9.05 -37.14
CA PRO A 359 -15.30 -8.44 -36.51
C PRO A 359 -15.05 -8.21 -35.01
N ASN A 360 -15.33 -7.00 -34.51
CA ASN A 360 -15.09 -6.61 -33.12
C ASN A 360 -15.71 -7.60 -32.10
N MET A 361 -16.89 -8.15 -32.40
CA MET A 361 -17.55 -9.14 -31.55
C MET A 361 -16.69 -10.41 -31.39
N THR A 362 -16.19 -10.97 -32.48
CA THR A 362 -15.33 -12.18 -32.45
C THR A 362 -13.98 -11.92 -31.78
N LYS A 363 -13.43 -10.70 -31.93
CA LYS A 363 -12.20 -10.27 -31.25
C LYS A 363 -12.40 -10.21 -29.74
N GLU A 364 -13.48 -9.60 -29.28
CA GLU A 364 -13.82 -9.50 -27.84
C GLU A 364 -14.08 -10.88 -27.23
N GLU A 365 -14.78 -11.76 -27.93
CA GLU A 365 -14.99 -13.15 -27.50
C GLU A 365 -13.68 -13.93 -27.38
N LEU A 366 -12.79 -13.83 -28.38
CA LEU A 366 -11.49 -14.49 -28.35
C LEU A 366 -10.61 -13.98 -27.21
N LEU A 367 -10.57 -12.67 -26.98
CA LEU A 367 -9.84 -12.06 -25.86
C LEU A 367 -10.44 -12.45 -24.49
N SER A 368 -11.77 -12.54 -24.41
CA SER A 368 -12.48 -13.02 -23.22
C SER A 368 -12.13 -14.50 -22.92
N HIS A 369 -12.07 -15.34 -23.95
CA HIS A 369 -11.61 -16.73 -23.79
C HIS A 369 -10.14 -16.81 -23.41
N TRP A 370 -9.27 -16.00 -24.00
CA TRP A 370 -7.85 -15.98 -23.66
C TRP A 370 -7.61 -15.57 -22.21
N THR A 371 -8.25 -14.48 -21.76
CA THR A 371 -8.17 -14.06 -20.34
C THR A 371 -8.76 -15.12 -19.41
N SER A 372 -9.79 -15.85 -19.84
CA SER A 372 -10.31 -17.01 -19.11
C SER A 372 -9.30 -18.14 -18.99
N ILE A 373 -8.62 -18.51 -20.09
CA ILE A 373 -7.58 -19.54 -20.12
C ILE A 373 -6.42 -19.16 -19.20
N GLN A 374 -5.93 -17.92 -19.30
CA GLN A 374 -4.83 -17.44 -18.46
C GLN A 374 -5.17 -17.52 -16.97
N GLU A 375 -6.40 -17.15 -16.60
CA GLU A 375 -6.84 -17.23 -15.20
C GLU A 375 -6.95 -18.69 -14.72
N LEU A 376 -7.54 -19.57 -15.52
CA LEU A 376 -7.61 -21.01 -15.20
C LEU A 376 -6.23 -21.63 -15.06
N LEU A 377 -5.31 -21.32 -15.99
CA LEU A 377 -3.92 -21.79 -15.93
C LEU A 377 -3.21 -21.24 -14.70
N LYS A 378 -3.41 -19.98 -14.34
CA LYS A 378 -2.83 -19.39 -13.11
C LYS A 378 -3.31 -20.14 -11.86
N HIS A 379 -4.60 -20.44 -11.77
CA HIS A 379 -5.15 -21.25 -10.66
C HIS A 379 -4.68 -22.71 -10.70
N PHE A 380 -4.52 -23.28 -11.88
CA PHE A 380 -4.01 -24.62 -12.08
C PHE A 380 -2.55 -24.74 -11.59
N TRP A 381 -1.64 -23.91 -12.10
CA TRP A 381 -0.22 -23.95 -11.74
C TRP A 381 0.04 -23.56 -10.28
N SER A 382 -0.73 -22.64 -9.71
CA SER A 382 -0.63 -22.29 -8.27
C SER A 382 -1.15 -23.38 -7.33
N SER A 383 -1.86 -24.39 -7.85
CA SER A 383 -2.33 -25.53 -7.05
C SER A 383 -1.28 -26.65 -6.96
N TYR A 384 -0.14 -26.54 -7.65
CA TYR A 384 0.96 -27.50 -7.57
C TYR A 384 2.03 -27.06 -6.56
N PRO A 385 2.63 -28.01 -5.80
CA PRO A 385 2.38 -29.44 -5.81
C PRO A 385 1.05 -29.83 -5.13
N ILE A 386 0.34 -30.83 -5.67
CA ILE A 386 -0.96 -31.28 -5.14
C ILE A 386 -0.72 -32.11 -3.87
N THR A 387 -0.69 -31.44 -2.72
CA THR A 387 -0.41 -32.05 -1.42
C THR A 387 -1.67 -32.42 -0.63
N THR A 388 -2.81 -31.76 -0.90
CA THR A 388 -4.06 -31.93 -0.14
C THR A 388 -5.21 -32.44 -1.02
N PRO A 389 -6.19 -33.16 -0.44
CA PRO A 389 -7.35 -33.66 -1.19
C PRO A 389 -8.21 -32.53 -1.75
N HIS A 390 -8.32 -31.40 -1.05
CA HIS A 390 -9.02 -30.20 -1.54
C HIS A 390 -8.41 -29.65 -2.85
N LEU A 391 -7.07 -29.58 -2.92
CA LEU A 391 -6.38 -29.16 -4.14
C LEU A 391 -6.61 -30.13 -5.29
N SER A 392 -6.71 -31.44 -5.02
CA SER A 392 -7.01 -32.43 -6.07
C SER A 392 -8.41 -32.22 -6.68
N GLY A 393 -9.42 -31.97 -5.85
CA GLY A 393 -10.78 -31.66 -6.30
C GLY A 393 -10.85 -30.36 -7.09
N LYS A 394 -10.11 -29.33 -6.66
CA LYS A 394 -9.97 -28.06 -7.38
C LYS A 394 -9.33 -28.24 -8.75
N VAL A 395 -8.20 -28.96 -8.83
CA VAL A 395 -7.50 -29.20 -10.10
C VAL A 395 -8.38 -29.97 -11.09
N ASN A 396 -9.20 -30.92 -10.61
CA ASN A 396 -10.17 -31.61 -11.46
C ASN A 396 -11.25 -30.66 -12.02
N LYS A 397 -11.84 -29.80 -11.17
CA LYS A 397 -12.79 -28.79 -11.64
C LYS A 397 -12.17 -27.82 -12.66
N LEU A 398 -10.92 -27.42 -12.43
CA LEU A 398 -10.16 -26.57 -13.37
C LEU A 398 -9.88 -27.30 -14.69
N LYS A 399 -9.53 -28.59 -14.63
CA LYS A 399 -9.34 -29.45 -15.81
C LYS A 399 -10.61 -29.52 -16.66
N ASP A 400 -11.75 -29.79 -16.03
CA ASP A 400 -13.04 -29.86 -16.74
C ASP A 400 -13.43 -28.52 -17.35
N ALA A 401 -13.20 -27.41 -16.63
CA ALA A 401 -13.40 -26.06 -17.13
C ALA A 401 -12.49 -25.73 -18.32
N MET A 402 -11.21 -26.14 -18.28
CA MET A 402 -10.27 -25.99 -19.39
C MET A 402 -10.67 -26.84 -20.61
N ALA A 403 -11.16 -28.06 -20.39
CA ALA A 403 -11.62 -28.95 -21.46
C ALA A 403 -12.81 -28.34 -22.24
N ASN A 404 -13.74 -27.71 -21.52
CA ASN A 404 -14.89 -27.01 -22.13
C ASN A 404 -14.49 -25.81 -23.01
N ILE A 405 -13.29 -25.27 -22.87
CA ILE A 405 -12.83 -24.13 -23.68
C ILE A 405 -12.40 -24.58 -25.08
N TYR A 406 -11.88 -25.80 -25.27
CA TYR A 406 -11.53 -26.31 -26.61
C TYR A 406 -12.73 -26.31 -27.55
N GLY A 407 -13.90 -26.76 -27.07
CA GLY A 407 -15.13 -26.75 -27.87
C GLY A 407 -15.55 -25.33 -28.28
N LYS A 408 -15.36 -24.35 -27.41
CA LYS A 408 -15.66 -22.94 -27.69
C LYS A 408 -14.69 -22.33 -28.70
N LEU A 409 -13.39 -22.59 -28.55
CA LEU A 409 -12.35 -22.16 -29.49
C LEU A 409 -12.55 -22.77 -30.89
N GLN A 410 -12.94 -24.04 -30.94
CA GLN A 410 -13.25 -24.72 -32.19
C GLN A 410 -14.51 -24.16 -32.85
N GLY A 411 -15.56 -23.86 -32.07
CA GLY A 411 -16.77 -23.20 -32.57
C GLY A 411 -16.50 -21.82 -33.18
N ILE A 412 -15.61 -21.02 -32.58
CA ILE A 412 -15.18 -19.72 -33.13
C ILE A 412 -14.40 -19.91 -34.44
N LYS A 413 -13.59 -20.97 -34.54
CA LYS A 413 -12.86 -21.27 -35.78
C LYS A 413 -13.81 -21.68 -36.92
N GLU A 414 -14.88 -22.40 -36.61
CA GLU A 414 -15.84 -22.90 -37.61
C GLU A 414 -16.83 -21.83 -38.07
N SER A 415 -17.20 -20.87 -37.20
CA SER A 415 -18.14 -19.79 -37.52
C SER A 415 -17.59 -18.73 -38.50
N LEU A 416 -16.27 -18.70 -38.72
CA LEU A 416 -15.61 -17.72 -39.58
C LEU A 416 -15.48 -18.18 -41.04
N GLN A 417 -15.40 -17.21 -41.97
CA GLN A 417 -15.12 -17.45 -43.39
C GLN A 417 -13.73 -18.05 -43.63
N SER A 418 -13.59 -18.86 -44.69
CA SER A 418 -12.38 -19.64 -45.04
C SER A 418 -11.07 -18.85 -44.98
N ASP A 419 -11.11 -17.59 -45.40
CA ASP A 419 -9.92 -16.75 -45.57
C ASP A 419 -9.34 -16.28 -44.23
N LEU A 420 -10.21 -16.13 -43.22
CA LEU A 420 -9.84 -15.77 -41.84
C LEU A 420 -9.57 -17.00 -40.97
N ARG A 421 -10.04 -18.19 -41.36
CA ARG A 421 -9.85 -19.44 -40.57
C ARG A 421 -8.39 -19.78 -40.35
N HIS A 422 -7.54 -19.61 -41.37
CA HIS A 422 -6.11 -19.89 -41.23
C HIS A 422 -5.43 -18.92 -40.26
N GLN A 423 -5.77 -17.63 -40.34
CA GLN A 423 -5.22 -16.59 -39.47
C GLN A 423 -5.67 -16.77 -38.02
N VAL A 424 -6.94 -17.10 -37.78
CA VAL A 424 -7.44 -17.41 -36.43
C VAL A 424 -6.84 -18.70 -35.90
N SER A 425 -6.58 -19.70 -36.76
CA SER A 425 -5.87 -20.91 -36.33
C SER A 425 -4.46 -20.61 -35.81
N LEU A 426 -3.75 -19.64 -36.40
CA LEU A 426 -2.44 -19.20 -35.90
C LEU A 426 -2.54 -18.47 -34.55
N LEU A 427 -3.63 -17.72 -34.32
CA LEU A 427 -3.87 -17.01 -33.05
C LEU A 427 -4.34 -17.95 -31.91
N VAL A 428 -5.15 -18.96 -32.25
CA VAL A 428 -5.66 -19.96 -31.31
C VAL A 428 -4.60 -21.00 -30.95
N GLN A 429 -3.65 -21.27 -31.85
CA GLN A 429 -2.60 -22.27 -31.64
C GLN A 429 -1.82 -22.09 -30.32
N PRO A 430 -1.32 -20.90 -29.95
CA PRO A 430 -0.68 -20.68 -28.65
C PRO A 430 -1.61 -20.96 -27.46
N MET A 431 -2.91 -20.68 -27.60
CA MET A 431 -3.89 -20.93 -26.54
C MET A 431 -4.10 -22.43 -26.32
N VAL A 432 -4.22 -23.18 -27.42
CA VAL A 432 -4.32 -24.64 -27.42
C VAL A 432 -3.05 -25.26 -26.85
N GLN A 433 -1.87 -24.82 -27.27
CA GLN A 433 -0.59 -25.31 -26.76
C GLN A 433 -0.45 -25.09 -25.24
N ALA A 434 -0.89 -23.94 -24.72
CA ALA A 434 -0.85 -23.67 -23.28
C ALA A 434 -1.78 -24.60 -22.48
N LEU A 435 -2.96 -24.92 -23.04
CA LEU A 435 -3.87 -25.89 -22.44
C LEU A 435 -3.27 -27.31 -22.53
N ASP A 436 -2.78 -27.74 -23.69
CA ASP A 436 -2.21 -29.07 -23.91
C ASP A 436 -1.03 -29.34 -22.96
N ALA A 437 -0.17 -28.34 -22.73
CA ALA A 437 0.93 -28.43 -21.77
C ALA A 437 0.43 -28.66 -20.33
N ALA A 438 -0.69 -28.03 -19.94
CA ALA A 438 -1.30 -28.25 -18.64
C ALA A 438 -1.92 -29.66 -18.51
N PHE A 439 -2.57 -30.17 -19.56
CA PHE A 439 -3.09 -31.54 -19.60
C PHE A 439 -1.97 -32.58 -19.54
N ALA A 440 -0.91 -32.42 -20.34
CA ALA A 440 0.25 -33.30 -20.32
C ALA A 440 0.92 -33.33 -18.93
N HIS A 441 1.04 -32.17 -18.27
CA HIS A 441 1.57 -32.11 -16.91
C HIS A 441 0.65 -32.81 -15.89
N TYR A 442 -0.67 -32.64 -16.00
CA TYR A 442 -1.63 -33.32 -15.14
C TYR A 442 -1.55 -34.84 -15.29
N GLU A 443 -1.46 -35.35 -16.52
CA GLU A 443 -1.34 -36.78 -16.81
C GLU A 443 -0.02 -37.36 -16.29
N ALA A 444 1.10 -36.67 -16.54
CA ALA A 444 2.40 -37.09 -16.03
C ALA A 444 2.44 -37.12 -14.50
N ASP A 445 1.81 -36.14 -13.83
CA ASP A 445 1.72 -36.10 -12.37
C ASP A 445 0.78 -37.19 -11.82
N LEU A 446 -0.33 -37.48 -12.51
CA LEU A 446 -1.22 -38.59 -12.17
C LEU A 446 -0.50 -39.94 -12.27
N GLN A 447 0.25 -40.17 -13.35
CA GLN A 447 1.08 -41.37 -13.53
C GLN A 447 2.13 -41.50 -12.42
N LYS A 448 2.81 -40.40 -12.04
CA LYS A 448 3.76 -40.38 -10.91
C LYS A 448 3.10 -40.69 -9.57
N ARG A 449 1.86 -40.26 -9.35
CA ARG A 449 1.11 -40.58 -8.12
C ARG A 449 0.67 -42.03 -8.08
N MET A 450 0.21 -42.59 -9.21
CA MET A 450 -0.13 -44.02 -9.32
C MET A 450 1.10 -44.93 -9.18
N SER A 451 2.26 -44.55 -9.72
CA SER A 451 3.50 -45.31 -9.54
C SER A 451 4.02 -45.27 -8.10
N LYS A 452 3.87 -44.12 -7.41
CA LYS A 452 4.18 -44.01 -5.97
C LYS A 452 3.25 -44.84 -5.09
N SER A 453 1.95 -44.92 -5.41
CA SER A 453 1.03 -45.79 -4.64
C SER A 453 1.22 -47.27 -4.94
N SER A 454 1.77 -47.61 -6.11
CA SER A 454 2.05 -49.00 -6.52
C SER A 454 3.38 -49.57 -5.98
N ASN A 455 4.17 -48.78 -5.24
CA ASN A 455 5.32 -49.28 -4.47
C ASN A 455 5.00 -49.39 -2.96
N PRO A 456 4.05 -50.25 -2.50
CA PRO A 456 3.83 -50.46 -1.08
C PRO A 456 4.73 -51.59 -0.52
N ASN A 457 6.00 -51.70 -0.95
CA ASN A 457 6.96 -52.60 -0.31
C ASN A 457 8.41 -52.19 -0.60
N GLY A 458 9.08 -51.65 0.41
CA GLY A 458 10.45 -51.17 0.31
C GLY A 458 11.13 -50.91 1.66
N ARG A 459 11.15 -51.96 2.50
CA ARG A 459 12.04 -52.22 3.66
C ARG A 459 11.87 -51.37 4.93
N VAL A 460 11.36 -52.08 5.95
CA VAL A 460 11.73 -51.99 7.38
C VAL A 460 13.23 -52.16 7.56
#